data_AF-A0A3P7JMJ1-F1
#
_entry.id   AF-A0A3P7JMJ1-F1
#
_cell.length_a   1.000
_cell.length_b   1.000
_cell.length_c   1.000
_cell.angle_alpha   90.00
_cell.angle_beta   90.00
_cell.angle_gamma   90.00
#
_symmetry.space_group_name_H-M   'P 1'
#
loop_
_entity.id
_entity.type
_entity.pdbx_description
1 polymer ?
#
loop_
_entity_poly.entity_id
_entity_poly.type
_entity_poly.pdbx_seq_one_letter_code
_entity_poly.pdbx_strand_id
1 'polypeptide(L)'
;MGCNYAPTLKLGEIAKQKGCHQVLWLSGPEHYVTEVGAMNFMVFWKNEKGEDELITASLESGIILPGVTRQSVLELAREMGEFKVTERDYTMDEVQKAVKENRVYEMFGTGTAAVVTPVDNIVYVCDGKEERMKIPVMDSDKSLMQR
;
A
#
# COMPACT_ATOMS: atom_id res chain seq x y z
N MET A 1 5.29 -13.19 19.39
CA MET A 1 5.44 -12.59 18.05
C MET A 1 5.24 -13.57 16.87
N GLY A 2 5.24 -14.90 17.04
CA GLY A 2 5.02 -15.83 15.90
C GLY A 2 3.56 -16.07 15.47
N CYS A 3 2.59 -15.85 16.37
CA CYS A 3 1.19 -16.22 16.11
C CYS A 3 0.51 -15.41 15.01
N ASN A 4 1.02 -14.22 14.67
CA ASN A 4 0.46 -13.38 13.61
C ASN A 4 0.80 -13.88 12.20
N TYR A 5 1.82 -14.74 12.07
CA TYR A 5 2.34 -15.19 10.77
C TYR A 5 1.89 -16.60 10.40
N ALA A 6 1.77 -17.51 11.37
CA ALA A 6 1.37 -18.88 11.07
C ALA A 6 0.01 -18.99 10.33
N PRO A 7 -1.03 -18.19 10.68
CA PRO A 7 -2.31 -18.21 9.97
C PRO A 7 -2.24 -17.67 8.53
N THR A 8 -1.23 -16.87 8.20
CA THR A 8 -1.13 -16.20 6.89
C THR A 8 -0.60 -17.11 5.80
N LEU A 9 0.07 -18.23 6.15
CA LEU A 9 0.68 -19.16 5.20
C LEU A 9 -0.31 -19.67 4.15
N LYS A 10 -1.49 -20.11 4.59
CA LYS A 10 -2.55 -20.59 3.70
C LYS A 10 -3.04 -19.50 2.73
N LEU A 11 -3.12 -18.25 3.20
CA LEU A 11 -3.53 -17.12 2.37
C LEU A 11 -2.45 -16.76 1.36
N GLY A 12 -1.16 -16.90 1.73
CA GLY A 12 -0.05 -16.79 0.80
C GLY A 12 -0.10 -17.83 -0.32
N GLU A 13 -0.46 -19.08 -0.02
CA GLU A 13 -0.66 -20.12 -1.05
C GLU A 13 -1.81 -19.78 -2.01
N ILE A 14 -2.93 -19.26 -1.49
CA ILE A 14 -4.08 -18.82 -2.31
C ILE A 14 -3.67 -17.65 -3.21
N ALA A 15 -2.93 -16.68 -2.67
CA ALA A 15 -2.40 -15.56 -3.46
C ALA A 15 -1.50 -16.07 -4.60
N LYS A 16 -0.61 -17.02 -4.30
CA LYS A 16 0.26 -17.66 -5.30
C LYS A 16 -0.54 -18.37 -6.40
N GLN A 17 -1.60 -19.09 -6.05
CA GLN A 17 -2.49 -19.73 -7.02
C GLN A 17 -3.21 -18.72 -7.92
N LYS A 18 -3.44 -17.49 -7.43
CA LYS A 18 -3.98 -16.36 -8.21
C LYS A 18 -2.93 -15.60 -9.02
N GLY A 19 -1.65 -16.00 -8.96
CA GLY A 19 -0.55 -15.32 -9.64
C GLY A 19 0.00 -14.11 -8.88
N CYS A 20 -0.36 -13.95 -7.61
CA CYS A 20 0.12 -12.87 -6.74
C CYS A 20 1.30 -13.34 -5.88
N HIS A 21 2.24 -12.42 -5.60
CA HIS A 21 3.41 -12.71 -4.77
C HIS A 21 3.17 -12.47 -3.28
N GLN A 22 2.25 -11.57 -2.95
CA GLN A 22 1.96 -11.13 -1.58
C GLN A 22 0.44 -10.94 -1.41
N VAL A 23 -0.01 -10.94 -0.16
CA VAL A 23 -1.38 -10.62 0.24
C VAL A 23 -1.43 -9.16 0.67
N LEU A 24 -2.33 -8.36 0.09
CA LEU A 24 -2.71 -7.07 0.66
C LEU A 24 -3.79 -7.31 1.70
N TRP A 25 -3.51 -6.95 2.95
CA TRP A 25 -4.42 -7.13 4.07
C TRP A 25 -5.44 -6.01 4.12
N LEU A 26 -6.71 -6.40 4.30
CA LEU A 26 -7.85 -5.49 4.39
C LEU A 26 -8.56 -5.72 5.73
N SER A 27 -9.07 -4.64 6.32
CA SER A 27 -9.78 -4.66 7.60
C SER A 27 -11.20 -4.12 7.46
N GLY A 28 -12.14 -4.73 8.19
CA GLY A 28 -13.54 -4.31 8.23
C GLY A 28 -14.32 -4.54 6.92
N PRO A 29 -15.65 -4.39 6.95
CA PRO A 29 -16.50 -4.47 5.77
C PRO A 29 -16.24 -3.34 4.76
N GLU A 30 -15.65 -2.23 5.20
CA GLU A 30 -15.26 -1.09 4.35
C GLU A 30 -13.95 -1.35 3.59
N HIS A 31 -13.28 -2.48 3.85
CA HIS A 31 -12.03 -2.88 3.21
C HIS A 31 -10.92 -1.82 3.37
N TYR A 32 -10.68 -1.40 4.62
CA TYR A 32 -9.57 -0.53 4.97
C TYR A 32 -8.24 -1.19 4.63
N VAL A 33 -7.36 -0.47 3.95
CA VAL A 33 -6.04 -0.95 3.58
C VAL A 33 -5.11 -0.93 4.79
N THR A 34 -4.37 -2.02 5.05
CA THR A 34 -3.47 -2.10 6.22
C THR A 34 -2.01 -2.36 5.83
N GLU A 35 -1.67 -3.59 5.47
CA GLU A 35 -0.29 -4.06 5.26
C GLU A 35 -0.21 -4.96 4.01
N VAL A 36 0.99 -5.12 3.44
CA VAL A 36 1.24 -6.05 2.33
C VAL A 36 2.21 -7.15 2.78
N GLY A 37 1.71 -8.37 2.90
CA GLY A 37 2.48 -9.50 3.43
C GLY A 37 2.94 -9.23 4.86
N ALA A 38 4.24 -9.02 5.04
CA ALA A 38 4.88 -8.66 6.31
C ALA A 38 5.49 -7.24 6.28
N MET A 39 4.93 -6.35 5.46
CA MET A 39 5.43 -4.99 5.23
C MET A 39 4.30 -3.99 5.42
N ASN A 40 4.63 -2.78 5.88
CA ASN A 40 3.69 -1.67 5.81
C ASN A 40 3.47 -1.26 4.35
N PHE A 41 2.32 -0.67 4.02
CA PHE A 41 1.96 -0.36 2.65
C PHE A 41 1.75 1.15 2.46
N MET A 42 2.37 1.70 1.41
CA MET A 42 2.32 3.11 1.07
C MET A 42 1.82 3.32 -0.36
N VAL A 43 1.10 4.41 -0.56
CA VAL A 43 0.62 4.86 -1.88
C VAL A 43 1.09 6.29 -2.09
N PHE A 44 1.76 6.54 -3.21
CA PHE A 44 2.07 7.88 -3.68
C PHE A 44 1.13 8.24 -4.82
N TRP A 45 0.35 9.30 -4.65
CA TRP A 45 -0.71 9.66 -5.57
C TRP A 45 -0.98 11.17 -5.59
N LYS A 46 -1.87 11.59 -6.48
CA LYS A 46 -2.57 12.89 -6.40
C LYS A 46 -3.87 12.71 -5.63
N ASN A 47 -4.03 13.39 -4.51
CA ASN A 47 -5.26 13.31 -3.71
C ASN A 47 -6.44 14.05 -4.39
N GLU A 48 -7.65 13.96 -3.81
CA GLU A 48 -8.84 14.60 -4.38
C GLU A 48 -8.79 16.14 -4.39
N LYS A 49 -7.90 16.74 -3.60
CA LYS A 49 -7.64 18.19 -3.61
C LYS A 49 -6.62 18.61 -4.67
N GLY A 50 -6.07 17.65 -5.43
CA GLY A 50 -5.07 17.91 -6.47
C GLY A 50 -3.62 17.96 -5.96
N GLU A 51 -3.38 17.68 -4.69
CA GLU A 51 -2.05 17.70 -4.06
C GLU A 51 -1.34 16.36 -4.26
N ASP A 52 -0.04 16.39 -4.55
CA ASP A 52 0.77 15.18 -4.47
C ASP A 52 0.87 14.76 -2.99
N GLU A 53 0.64 13.48 -2.71
CA GLU A 53 0.50 12.95 -1.35
C GLU A 53 1.06 11.53 -1.26
N LEU A 54 1.89 11.29 -0.24
CA LEU A 54 2.26 9.97 0.25
C LEU A 54 1.36 9.60 1.42
N ILE A 55 0.56 8.54 1.26
CA ILE A 55 -0.36 8.05 2.27
C ILE A 55 0.04 6.66 2.76
N THR A 56 -0.12 6.42 4.06
CA THR A 56 -0.04 5.10 4.70
C THR A 56 -1.13 4.99 5.76
N ALA A 57 -1.50 3.75 6.10
CA ALA A 57 -2.53 3.51 7.10
C ALA A 57 -2.07 3.90 8.51
N SER A 58 -3.02 4.33 9.35
CA SER A 58 -2.76 4.87 10.69
C SER A 58 -2.43 3.77 11.70
N LEU A 59 -1.59 4.09 12.69
CA LEU A 59 -1.28 3.18 13.79
C LEU A 59 -2.34 3.22 14.91
N GLU A 60 -3.28 4.16 14.87
CA GLU A 60 -4.25 4.41 15.96
C GLU A 60 -5.14 3.21 16.27
N SER A 61 -5.49 2.40 15.26
CA SER A 61 -6.29 1.18 15.45
C SER A 61 -5.54 0.04 16.15
N GLY A 62 -4.20 0.11 16.20
CA GLY A 62 -3.34 -0.91 16.79
C GLY A 62 -3.23 -2.22 16.00
N ILE A 63 -3.84 -2.32 14.82
CA ILE A 63 -3.79 -3.54 13.98
C ILE A 63 -2.55 -3.59 13.08
N ILE A 64 -1.91 -2.44 12.85
CA ILE A 64 -0.74 -2.28 11.97
C ILE A 64 0.53 -2.33 12.80
N LEU A 65 1.53 -3.06 12.32
CA LEU A 65 2.81 -3.13 13.02
C LEU A 65 3.61 -1.83 12.79
N PRO A 66 4.12 -1.17 13.85
CA PRO A 66 4.92 0.06 13.72
C PRO A 66 6.32 -0.25 13.17
N GLY A 67 6.44 -0.41 11.85
CA GLY A 67 7.69 -0.75 11.19
C GLY A 67 8.73 0.37 11.25
N VAL A 68 9.98 0.03 11.53
CA VAL A 68 11.09 1.00 11.55
C VAL A 68 11.32 1.60 10.16
N THR A 69 11.28 0.79 9.10
CA THR A 69 11.44 1.28 7.72
C THR A 69 10.30 2.22 7.31
N ARG A 70 9.06 1.94 7.74
CA ARG A 70 7.92 2.85 7.57
C ARG A 70 8.22 4.19 8.21
N GLN A 71 8.67 4.19 9.46
CA GLN A 71 9.00 5.41 10.19
C GLN A 71 10.06 6.22 9.46
N SER A 72 11.17 5.59 9.05
CA SER A 72 12.25 6.26 8.32
C SER A 72 11.78 6.87 6.99
N VAL A 73 10.95 6.17 6.23
CA VAL A 73 10.40 6.69 4.96
C VAL A 73 9.50 7.91 5.22
N LEU A 74 8.65 7.86 6.24
CA LEU A 74 7.79 8.99 6.60
C LEU A 74 8.58 10.22 7.08
N GLU A 75 9.65 10.01 7.84
CA GLU A 75 10.53 11.08 8.30
C GLU A 75 11.24 11.74 7.11
N LEU A 76 11.86 10.96 6.23
CA LEU A 76 12.53 11.48 5.03
C LEU A 76 11.55 12.24 4.12
N ALA A 77 10.36 11.68 3.88
CA ALA A 77 9.33 12.33 3.08
C ALA A 77 8.89 13.69 3.66
N ARG A 78 8.82 13.81 4.99
CA ARG A 78 8.50 15.07 5.67
C ARG A 78 9.65 16.07 5.60
N GLU A 79 10.89 15.60 5.72
CA GLU A 79 12.09 16.43 5.60
C GLU A 79 12.26 17.02 4.19
N MET A 80 11.91 16.25 3.14
CA MET A 80 11.89 16.74 1.76
C MET A 80 10.92 17.92 1.58
N GLY A 81 9.73 17.84 2.18
CA GLY A 81 8.74 18.93 2.17
C GLY A 81 8.10 19.21 0.80
N GLU A 82 8.25 18.32 -0.18
CA GLU A 82 7.77 18.53 -1.56
C GLU A 82 6.30 18.12 -1.78
N PHE A 83 5.78 17.25 -0.92
CA PHE A 83 4.44 16.69 -1.03
C PHE A 83 3.87 16.41 0.35
N LYS A 84 2.56 16.18 0.41
CA LYS A 84 1.86 15.93 1.67
C LYS A 84 2.16 14.51 2.18
N VAL A 85 2.42 14.36 3.47
CA VAL A 85 2.57 13.05 4.11
C VAL A 85 1.40 12.82 5.07
N THR A 86 0.61 11.79 4.81
CA THR A 86 -0.62 11.52 5.56
C THR A 86 -0.61 10.11 6.16
N GLU A 87 -0.84 10.04 7.47
CA GLU A 87 -1.15 8.80 8.18
C GLU A 87 -2.64 8.81 8.52
N ARG A 88 -3.45 8.03 7.80
CA ARG A 88 -4.90 7.89 8.07
C ARG A 88 -5.40 6.56 7.57
N ASP A 89 -6.56 6.12 8.05
CA ASP A 89 -7.25 5.00 7.44
C ASP A 89 -7.83 5.42 6.07
N TYR A 90 -7.71 4.51 5.11
CA TYR A 90 -8.22 4.68 3.74
C TYR A 90 -8.67 3.33 3.18
N THR A 91 -9.60 3.35 2.25
CA THR A 91 -10.24 2.13 1.75
C THR A 91 -9.72 1.70 0.39
N MET A 92 -9.99 0.43 0.04
CA MET A 92 -9.78 -0.04 -1.33
C MET A 92 -10.59 0.76 -2.35
N ASP A 93 -11.78 1.24 -2.02
CA ASP A 93 -12.58 2.05 -2.94
C ASP A 93 -11.88 3.37 -3.32
N GLU A 94 -11.21 4.02 -2.36
CA GLU A 94 -10.39 5.21 -2.61
C GLU A 94 -9.21 4.88 -3.55
N VAL A 95 -8.54 3.74 -3.30
CA VAL A 95 -7.44 3.25 -4.13
C VAL A 95 -7.92 2.95 -5.55
N GLN A 96 -9.01 2.19 -5.69
CA GLN A 96 -9.59 1.83 -6.98
C GLN A 96 -9.97 3.06 -7.79
N LYS A 97 -10.61 4.04 -7.14
CA LYS A 97 -10.98 5.32 -7.77
C LYS A 97 -9.73 6.05 -8.26
N ALA A 98 -8.69 6.15 -7.43
CA ALA A 98 -7.45 6.81 -7.80
C ALA A 98 -6.72 6.13 -8.98
N VAL A 99 -6.73 4.79 -9.03
CA VAL A 99 -6.17 4.03 -10.16
C VAL A 99 -6.97 4.31 -11.44
N LYS A 100 -8.30 4.25 -11.39
CA LYS A 100 -9.19 4.51 -12.54
C LYS A 100 -9.05 5.94 -13.07
N GLU A 101 -8.78 6.89 -12.19
CA GLU A 101 -8.56 8.30 -12.53
C GLU A 101 -7.10 8.63 -12.90
N ASN A 102 -6.21 7.63 -13.00
CA ASN A 102 -4.77 7.80 -13.27
C ASN A 102 -4.08 8.78 -12.30
N ARG A 103 -4.52 8.80 -11.03
CA ARG A 103 -3.96 9.63 -9.97
C ARG A 103 -2.89 8.93 -9.15
N VAL A 104 -2.79 7.60 -9.23
CA VAL A 104 -1.72 6.84 -8.57
C VAL A 104 -0.43 6.98 -9.36
N TYR A 105 0.66 7.33 -8.67
CA TYR A 105 1.99 7.35 -9.24
C TYR A 105 2.74 6.07 -8.90
N GLU A 106 2.70 5.66 -7.63
CA GLU A 106 3.40 4.46 -7.15
C GLU A 106 2.67 3.83 -5.97
N MET A 107 2.89 2.53 -5.80
CA MET A 107 2.54 1.80 -4.58
C MET A 107 3.70 0.90 -4.19
N PHE A 108 3.98 0.81 -2.89
CA PHE A 108 5.09 0.00 -2.42
C PHE A 108 4.90 -0.47 -0.98
N GLY A 109 5.49 -1.62 -0.68
CA GLY A 109 5.67 -2.11 0.68
C GLY A 109 6.98 -1.60 1.28
N THR A 110 6.99 -1.30 2.58
CA THR A 110 8.20 -0.97 3.34
C THR A 110 8.43 -1.98 4.45
N GLY A 111 9.65 -2.50 4.56
CA GLY A 111 10.00 -3.43 5.64
C GLY A 111 11.47 -3.81 5.65
N THR A 112 11.97 -4.25 6.80
CA THR A 112 13.41 -4.46 7.04
C THR A 112 14.08 -5.42 6.04
N ALA A 113 13.35 -6.43 5.56
CA ALA A 113 13.92 -7.46 4.68
C ALA A 113 14.20 -6.97 3.25
N ALA A 114 13.37 -6.06 2.73
CA ALA A 114 13.43 -5.64 1.32
C ALA A 114 13.48 -4.12 1.15
N VAL A 115 13.54 -3.37 2.26
CA VAL A 115 13.55 -1.91 2.37
C VAL A 115 12.31 -1.27 1.75
N VAL A 116 12.25 -1.21 0.41
CA VAL A 116 11.12 -0.74 -0.40
C VAL A 116 10.86 -1.78 -1.51
N THR A 117 9.64 -2.29 -1.59
CA THR A 117 9.23 -3.26 -2.62
C THR A 117 8.08 -2.70 -3.45
N PRO A 118 8.27 -2.42 -4.75
CA PRO A 118 7.22 -1.87 -5.59
C PRO A 118 6.08 -2.88 -5.81
N VAL A 119 4.87 -2.36 -5.98
CA VAL A 119 3.68 -3.15 -6.35
C VAL A 119 3.32 -2.85 -7.79
N ASP A 120 3.36 -3.87 -8.65
CA ASP A 120 3.04 -3.76 -10.08
C ASP A 120 1.55 -3.98 -10.38
N ASN A 121 0.89 -4.89 -9.65
CA ASN A 121 -0.53 -5.13 -9.84
C ASN A 121 -1.21 -5.52 -8.52
N ILE A 122 -2.50 -5.21 -8.43
CA ILE A 122 -3.39 -5.66 -7.35
C ILE A 122 -4.54 -6.46 -7.96
N VAL A 123 -4.75 -7.68 -7.46
CA VAL A 123 -5.95 -8.48 -7.75
C VAL A 123 -6.90 -8.33 -6.57
N TYR A 124 -8.06 -7.74 -6.82
CA TYR A 124 -9.05 -7.44 -5.79
C TYR A 124 -10.39 -8.05 -6.15
N VAL A 125 -11.05 -8.66 -5.16
CA VAL A 125 -12.37 -9.28 -5.34
C VAL A 125 -13.36 -8.60 -4.42
N CYS A 126 -14.38 -7.97 -4.99
CA CYS A 126 -15.48 -7.35 -4.25
C CYS A 126 -16.80 -7.72 -4.91
N ASP A 127 -17.82 -8.07 -4.13
CA ASP A 127 -19.15 -8.49 -4.61
C ASP A 127 -19.11 -9.58 -5.70
N GLY A 128 -18.17 -10.53 -5.57
CA GLY A 128 -17.99 -11.63 -6.52
C GLY A 128 -17.35 -11.23 -7.86
N LYS A 129 -16.92 -9.98 -8.02
CA LYS A 129 -16.21 -9.50 -9.21
C LYS A 129 -14.71 -9.41 -8.92
N GLU A 130 -13.90 -10.08 -9.74
CA GLU A 130 -12.45 -9.94 -9.72
C GLU A 130 -12.03 -8.77 -10.63
N GLU A 131 -11.30 -7.82 -10.07
CA GLU A 131 -10.67 -6.70 -10.78
C GLU A 131 -9.15 -6.81 -10.66
N ARG A 132 -8.45 -6.62 -11.78
CA ARG A 132 -6.98 -6.58 -11.82
C ARG A 132 -6.54 -5.16 -12.16
N MET A 133 -5.97 -4.49 -11.17
CA MET A 133 -5.48 -3.13 -11.29
C MET A 133 -3.98 -3.17 -11.59
N LYS A 134 -3.58 -2.57 -12.71
CA LYS A 134 -2.18 -2.31 -13.01
C LYS A 134 -1.77 -1.00 -12.35
N ILE A 135 -0.65 -1.04 -11.64
CA ILE A 135 -0.07 0.11 -10.95
C ILE A 135 1.14 0.59 -11.75
N PRO A 136 1.35 1.90 -11.93
CA PRO A 136 2.57 2.37 -12.58
C PRO A 136 3.81 2.02 -11.75
N VAL A 137 4.85 1.51 -12.40
CA VAL A 137 6.13 1.15 -11.76
C VAL A 137 7.26 1.86 -12.49
N MET A 138 8.02 2.71 -11.78
CA MET A 138 9.35 3.28 -12.10
C MET A 138 9.60 3.98 -13.46
N ASP A 139 8.64 3.98 -14.39
CA ASP A 139 8.79 4.58 -15.74
C ASP A 139 8.09 5.95 -15.89
N SER A 140 7.71 6.60 -14.78
CA SER A 140 7.07 7.91 -14.83
C SER A 140 8.00 9.01 -14.32
N ASP A 141 8.04 10.16 -15.00
CA ASP A 141 8.70 11.41 -14.56
C ASP A 141 8.18 11.93 -13.20
N LYS A 142 7.18 11.26 -12.61
CA LYS A 142 6.54 11.58 -11.34
C LYS A 142 6.90 10.58 -10.25
N SER A 143 7.93 9.76 -10.46
CA SER A 143 8.38 8.75 -9.50
C SER A 143 8.83 9.37 -8.19
N LEU A 144 8.52 8.72 -7.07
CA LEU A 144 9.03 9.12 -5.76
C LEU A 144 10.56 8.93 -5.68
N MET A 145 11.10 7.90 -6.32
CA MET A 145 12.55 7.62 -6.29
C MET A 145 13.39 8.63 -7.08
N GLN A 146 12.76 9.45 -7.93
CA GLN A 146 13.43 10.47 -8.75
C GLN A 146 13.51 11.85 -8.07
N ARG A 147 12.90 11.99 -6.89
CA ARG A 147 12.88 13.23 -6.09
C ARG A 147 13.81 13.06 -4.90
#